data_AF-A0A0P1BPA5-F1
#
_entry.id   AF-A0A0P1BPA5-F1
#
_cell.length_a   1.000
_cell.length_b   1.000
_cell.length_c   1.000
_cell.angle_alpha   90.00
_cell.angle_beta   90.00
_cell.angle_gamma   90.00
#
_symmetry.space_group_name_H-M   'P 1'
#
loop_
_entity.id
_entity.type
_entity.pdbx_description
1 polymer ?
#
loop_
_entity_poly.entity_id
_entity_poly.type
_entity_poly.pdbx_seq_one_letter_code
_entity_poly.pdbx_strand_id
1 'polypeptide(L)'
;MASLSLGEPRRRGGANNSSNSSNAASASTSSSTQPGTRSSLFADESIRSTDSDALISRLSALQAGYLPAERKGSSERSSFSHYLLPMGTPLPLPKRPPIINIGTALRCLTIDQHVERFLLKGDQMKQIISLGAGSDARYFRILADEALSARLAHYVELDFSQLTRAKVERIARADPLRKSLQGMRVEANGTALRSASYAILPGDLRELADPSKSAALQHTLWSILHPSLPTLILAECVLSYLPAQDSTSLLTFLSRRFSNISALSYDMCISGSDRLGEAPKPSKFGSVMLSNLAARGLTLEGAKECTTPLAYAEKFALAFGADAATSEDSKVVDSGCTNLRQVWAEMNAEERSRWSRLEGLDEVEELEILLEHYGVSWATRERGADPLETDEGQPVS
;
A
#
# COMPACT_ATOMS: atom_id res chain seq x y z
N MET A 1 26.36 0.24 -20.57
CA MET A 1 25.18 -0.36 -19.91
C MET A 1 25.62 -0.93 -18.57
N ALA A 2 25.85 -0.05 -17.60
CA ALA A 2 26.11 -0.45 -16.24
C ALA A 2 24.77 -0.86 -15.62
N SER A 3 24.71 -2.03 -15.00
CA SER A 3 23.56 -2.46 -14.25
C SER A 3 23.33 -1.48 -13.09
N LEU A 4 22.13 -0.89 -13.00
CA LEU A 4 21.61 -0.30 -11.78
C LEU A 4 21.46 -1.42 -10.73
N SER A 5 22.59 -1.77 -10.11
CA SER A 5 22.70 -2.71 -9.02
C SER A 5 22.07 -2.07 -7.79
N LEU A 6 20.84 -2.47 -7.49
CA LEU A 6 20.27 -2.34 -6.16
C LEU A 6 21.12 -3.19 -5.20
N GLY A 7 22.18 -2.58 -4.65
CA GLY A 7 22.96 -3.02 -3.49
C GLY A 7 23.40 -4.49 -3.47
N GLU A 8 24.69 -4.74 -3.70
CA GLU A 8 25.26 -6.09 -3.54
C GLU A 8 24.98 -6.68 -2.15
N PRO A 9 24.68 -7.99 -2.06
CA PRO A 9 24.57 -8.67 -0.79
C PRO A 9 25.92 -8.69 -0.06
N ARG A 10 25.94 -8.24 1.19
CA ARG A 10 27.11 -8.33 2.08
C ARG A 10 27.63 -9.77 2.12
N ARG A 11 28.84 -10.00 1.60
CA ARG A 11 29.59 -11.25 1.77
C ARG A 11 29.83 -11.49 3.27
N ARG A 12 29.23 -12.54 3.84
CA ARG A 12 29.68 -13.10 5.12
C ARG A 12 31.02 -13.80 4.87
N GLY A 13 32.06 -13.34 5.58
CA GLY A 13 33.39 -13.92 5.56
C GLY A 13 33.37 -15.39 5.96
N GLY A 14 34.11 -16.20 5.20
CA GLY A 14 34.36 -17.59 5.52
C GLY A 14 35.33 -17.72 6.69
N ALA A 15 35.09 -18.75 7.51
CA ALA A 15 36.10 -19.32 8.40
C ALA A 15 36.17 -20.82 8.11
N ASN A 16 37.42 -21.29 8.07
CA ASN A 16 37.87 -22.58 7.59
C ASN A 16 37.35 -23.79 8.38
N ASN A 17 37.32 -24.87 7.62
CA ASN A 17 37.06 -26.27 7.94
C ASN A 17 38.05 -26.85 8.98
N SER A 18 37.57 -27.67 9.92
CA SER A 18 38.31 -28.86 10.35
C SER A 18 37.36 -29.95 10.85
N SER A 19 37.63 -31.14 10.35
CA SER A 19 36.94 -32.41 10.52
C SER A 19 37.10 -33.01 11.92
N ASN A 20 36.05 -33.68 12.43
CA ASN A 20 36.25 -34.98 13.05
C ASN A 20 34.95 -35.80 13.08
N SER A 21 35.07 -37.07 12.67
CA SER A 21 34.06 -38.11 12.68
C SER A 21 33.87 -38.72 14.08
N SER A 22 32.65 -39.04 14.46
CA SER A 22 32.32 -40.33 15.10
C SER A 22 30.80 -40.54 15.23
N ASN A 23 30.40 -41.78 14.94
CA ASN A 23 29.05 -42.32 15.04
C ASN A 23 28.47 -42.27 16.45
N ALA A 24 27.18 -41.98 16.57
CA ALA A 24 26.28 -42.66 17.51
C ALA A 24 24.82 -42.48 17.06
N ALA A 25 24.19 -43.58 16.67
CA ALA A 25 22.76 -43.67 16.40
C ALA A 25 21.97 -43.54 17.72
N SER A 26 20.96 -42.68 17.74
CA SER A 26 19.82 -42.83 18.65
C SER A 26 18.58 -42.23 18.02
N ALA A 27 17.53 -43.04 18.01
CA ALA A 27 16.24 -42.75 17.41
C ALA A 27 15.55 -41.59 18.14
N SER A 28 15.05 -40.61 17.38
CA SER A 28 14.03 -39.69 17.85
C SER A 28 13.08 -39.34 16.71
N THR A 29 11.81 -39.41 17.06
CA THR A 29 10.58 -39.24 16.27
C THR A 29 10.60 -38.01 15.37
N SER A 30 10.58 -38.24 14.06
CA SER A 30 10.38 -37.19 13.06
C SER A 30 8.92 -36.75 13.02
N SER A 31 8.63 -35.60 13.64
CA SER A 31 7.43 -34.83 13.33
C SER A 31 7.55 -34.32 11.88
N SER A 32 6.77 -34.90 10.98
CA SER A 32 6.66 -34.51 9.57
C SER A 32 6.15 -33.08 9.44
N THR A 33 7.07 -32.11 9.39
CA THR A 33 6.73 -30.74 8.99
C THR A 33 6.66 -30.70 7.47
N GLN A 34 5.47 -30.46 6.94
CA GLN A 34 5.18 -30.31 5.51
C GLN A 34 6.17 -29.33 4.83
N PRO A 35 6.87 -29.71 3.75
CA PRO A 35 7.88 -28.88 3.07
C PRO A 35 7.38 -27.50 2.61
N GLY A 36 6.07 -27.35 2.38
CA GLY A 36 5.44 -26.09 1.93
C GLY A 36 5.38 -24.98 2.97
N THR A 37 5.35 -25.30 4.28
CA THR A 37 5.15 -24.30 5.34
C THR A 37 6.39 -23.45 5.66
N ARG A 38 7.60 -23.98 5.48
CA ARG A 38 8.83 -23.19 5.67
C ARG A 38 9.05 -22.19 4.53
N SER A 39 8.75 -22.60 3.30
CA SER A 39 8.90 -21.75 2.10
C SER A 39 7.99 -20.52 2.15
N SER A 40 6.73 -20.68 2.56
CA SER A 40 5.78 -19.56 2.69
C SER A 40 6.18 -18.58 3.78
N LEU A 41 6.70 -19.05 4.93
CA LEU A 41 7.16 -18.18 6.02
C LEU A 41 8.35 -17.30 5.62
N PHE A 42 9.30 -17.84 4.85
CA PHE A 42 10.43 -17.07 4.33
C PHE A 42 9.99 -16.04 3.28
N ALA A 43 9.04 -16.41 2.39
CA ALA A 43 8.47 -15.47 1.43
C ALA A 43 7.75 -14.31 2.12
N ASP A 44 6.95 -14.60 3.15
CA ASP A 44 6.24 -13.57 3.93
C ASP A 44 7.22 -12.66 4.69
N GLU A 45 8.35 -13.18 5.19
CA GLU A 45 9.39 -12.35 5.81
C GLU A 45 10.03 -11.38 4.81
N SER A 46 10.40 -11.88 3.63
CA SER A 46 10.89 -11.03 2.55
C SER A 46 9.88 -9.95 2.18
N ILE A 47 8.59 -10.30 2.05
CA ILE A 47 7.51 -9.33 1.76
C ILE A 47 7.44 -8.26 2.85
N ARG A 48 7.41 -8.64 4.15
CA ARG A 48 7.37 -7.67 5.26
C ARG A 48 8.59 -6.75 5.29
N SER A 49 9.76 -7.22 4.86
CA SER A 49 10.96 -6.39 4.82
C SER A 49 10.88 -5.21 3.83
N THR A 50 9.99 -5.28 2.84
CA THR A 50 9.81 -4.22 1.84
C THR A 50 9.25 -2.92 2.43
N ASP A 51 8.53 -2.99 3.57
CA ASP A 51 8.05 -1.82 4.31
C ASP A 51 9.21 -0.88 4.69
N SER A 52 10.31 -1.46 5.20
CA SER A 52 11.48 -0.66 5.60
C SER A 52 12.14 0.01 4.39
N ASP A 53 12.19 -0.66 3.24
CA ASP A 53 12.70 -0.07 2.01
C ASP A 53 11.83 1.10 1.53
N ALA A 54 10.51 0.98 1.63
CA ALA A 54 9.56 2.04 1.27
C ALA A 54 9.69 3.26 2.20
N LEU A 55 9.74 3.04 3.52
CA LEU A 55 9.90 4.11 4.51
C LEU A 55 11.22 4.88 4.32
N ILE A 56 12.33 4.16 4.13
CA ILE A 56 13.64 4.76 3.89
C ILE A 56 13.63 5.60 2.60
N SER A 57 12.99 5.10 1.53
CA SER A 57 12.90 5.85 0.28
C SER A 57 12.06 7.12 0.44
N ARG A 58 10.94 7.07 1.18
CA ARG A 58 10.15 8.27 1.49
C ARG A 58 10.95 9.31 2.27
N LEU A 59 11.70 8.87 3.28
CA LEU A 59 12.53 9.77 4.09
C LEU A 59 13.69 10.38 3.30
N SER A 60 14.29 9.60 2.38
CA SER A 60 15.29 10.11 1.43
C SER A 60 14.70 11.19 0.52
N ALA A 61 13.51 10.97 -0.03
CA ALA A 61 12.83 11.95 -0.89
C ALA A 61 12.40 13.23 -0.13
N LEU A 62 11.99 13.09 1.14
CA LEU A 62 11.74 14.23 2.04
C LEU A 62 13.03 15.04 2.27
N GLN A 63 14.12 14.36 2.63
CA GLN A 63 15.41 14.98 2.90
C GLN A 63 16.01 15.67 1.66
N ALA A 64 15.78 15.12 0.47
CA ALA A 64 16.24 15.72 -0.78
C ALA A 64 15.33 16.85 -1.30
N GLY A 65 14.21 17.15 -0.62
CA GLY A 65 13.32 18.27 -0.96
C GLY A 65 12.36 18.01 -2.13
N TYR A 66 12.11 16.76 -2.48
CA TYR A 66 11.07 16.40 -3.46
C TYR A 66 9.67 16.39 -2.85
N LEU A 67 9.58 15.99 -1.57
CA LEU A 67 8.32 15.94 -0.83
C LEU A 67 8.18 17.16 0.09
N PRO A 68 6.95 17.67 0.26
CA PRO A 68 6.70 18.76 1.21
C PRO A 68 6.93 18.28 2.65
N ALA A 69 7.26 19.21 3.53
CA ALA A 69 7.37 18.93 4.97
C ALA A 69 6.01 18.46 5.52
N GLU A 70 6.01 17.33 6.22
CA GLU A 70 4.76 16.72 6.72
C GLU A 70 4.16 17.47 7.93
N ARG A 71 4.91 18.39 8.55
CA ARG A 71 4.47 19.16 9.71
C ARG A 71 4.95 20.60 9.63
N LYS A 72 4.05 21.57 9.83
CA LYS A 72 4.37 23.01 9.85
C LYS A 72 5.38 23.31 10.97
N GLY A 73 6.43 24.07 10.66
CA GLY A 73 7.48 24.45 11.61
C GLY A 73 8.37 23.31 12.10
N SER A 74 8.41 22.18 11.38
CA SER A 74 9.18 20.99 11.74
C SER A 74 10.46 20.89 10.89
N SER A 75 11.56 20.41 11.49
CA SER A 75 12.71 19.93 10.72
C SER A 75 12.42 18.52 10.18
N GLU A 76 13.17 18.05 9.19
CA GLU A 76 13.03 16.70 8.60
C GLU A 76 13.00 15.57 9.65
N ARG A 77 13.74 15.73 10.76
CA ARG A 77 13.79 14.78 11.90
C ARG A 77 12.53 14.79 12.78
N SER A 78 11.54 15.60 12.42
CA SER A 78 10.26 15.73 13.12
C SER A 78 9.06 15.59 12.17
N SER A 79 9.27 14.95 11.01
CA SER A 79 8.19 14.46 10.14
C SER A 79 7.47 13.26 10.77
N PHE A 80 6.23 12.99 10.35
CA PHE A 80 5.46 11.87 10.86
C PHE A 80 6.08 10.53 10.45
N SER A 81 6.57 10.42 9.21
CA SER A 81 7.30 9.23 8.74
C SER A 81 8.57 8.96 9.55
N HIS A 82 9.29 9.99 10.02
CA HIS A 82 10.50 9.77 10.81
C HIS A 82 10.20 9.09 12.17
N TYR A 83 9.05 9.39 12.78
CA TYR A 83 8.62 8.71 14.02
C TYR A 83 8.29 7.22 13.83
N LEU A 84 8.06 6.79 12.59
CA LEU A 84 7.77 5.40 12.25
C LEU A 84 9.03 4.61 11.86
N LEU A 85 10.23 5.17 11.99
CA LEU A 85 11.48 4.42 11.82
C LEU A 85 11.66 3.34 12.90
N PRO A 86 12.20 2.16 12.55
CA PRO A 86 12.61 1.18 13.53
C PRO A 86 13.62 1.76 14.55
N MET A 87 13.49 1.32 15.80
CA MET A 87 14.47 1.67 16.83
C MET A 87 15.85 1.09 16.49
N GLY A 88 16.89 1.89 16.69
CA GLY A 88 18.27 1.47 16.39
C GLY A 88 18.63 1.52 14.91
N THR A 89 17.76 2.04 14.04
CA THR A 89 18.14 2.33 12.65
C THR A 89 19.39 3.22 12.62
N PRO A 90 20.49 2.79 11.97
CA PRO A 90 21.71 3.58 11.91
C PRO A 90 21.48 4.93 11.25
N LEU A 91 22.08 5.97 11.84
CA LEU A 91 22.10 7.32 11.27
C LEU A 91 23.53 7.67 10.78
N PRO A 92 23.66 8.44 9.68
CA PRO A 92 22.58 8.98 8.84
C PRO A 92 21.86 7.88 8.05
N LEU A 93 20.58 8.13 7.72
CA LEU A 93 19.83 7.22 6.86
C LEU A 93 20.50 7.12 5.48
N PRO A 94 20.45 5.95 4.82
CA PRO A 94 21.00 5.80 3.49
C PRO A 94 20.22 6.68 2.50
N LYS A 95 20.95 7.51 1.75
CA LYS A 95 20.38 8.25 0.62
C LYS A 95 20.03 7.29 -0.51
N ARG A 96 18.91 7.55 -1.18
CA ARG A 96 18.54 6.89 -2.44
C ARG A 96 19.03 7.73 -3.63
N PRO A 97 19.32 7.11 -4.77
CA PRO A 97 19.72 7.84 -5.98
C PRO A 97 18.54 8.70 -6.51
N PRO A 98 18.83 9.74 -7.32
CA PRO A 98 17.82 10.70 -7.78
C PRO A 98 16.61 10.04 -8.45
N ILE A 99 16.85 9.02 -9.29
CA ILE A 99 15.79 8.25 -9.97
C ILE A 99 14.78 7.62 -8.98
N ILE A 100 15.27 7.13 -7.82
CA ILE A 100 14.43 6.53 -6.78
C ILE A 100 13.71 7.61 -5.97
N ASN A 101 14.38 8.73 -5.66
CA ASN A 101 13.75 9.85 -4.97
C ASN A 101 12.61 10.46 -5.81
N ILE A 102 12.84 10.69 -7.11
CA ILE A 102 11.82 11.18 -8.05
C ILE A 102 10.65 10.20 -8.14
N GLY A 103 10.92 8.90 -8.38
CA GLY A 103 9.86 7.88 -8.42
C GLY A 103 9.06 7.79 -7.12
N THR A 104 9.74 7.90 -5.97
CA THR A 104 9.08 7.92 -4.65
C THR A 104 8.21 9.16 -4.49
N ALA A 105 8.69 10.33 -4.90
CA ALA A 105 7.93 11.56 -4.78
C ALA A 105 6.70 11.56 -5.70
N LEU A 106 6.84 11.10 -6.95
CA LEU A 106 5.72 10.92 -7.88
C LEU A 106 4.67 9.95 -7.33
N ARG A 107 5.09 8.78 -6.82
CA ARG A 107 4.22 7.82 -6.12
C ARG A 107 3.43 8.53 -5.01
N CYS A 108 4.13 9.17 -4.08
CA CYS A 108 3.52 9.76 -2.89
C CYS A 108 2.54 10.87 -3.26
N LEU A 109 2.95 11.83 -4.10
CA LEU A 109 2.11 12.96 -4.49
C LEU A 109 0.90 12.52 -5.32
N THR A 110 1.06 11.54 -6.22
CA THR A 110 -0.06 11.05 -7.03
C THR A 110 -1.12 10.38 -6.17
N ILE A 111 -0.71 9.53 -5.22
CA ILE A 111 -1.63 8.86 -4.30
C ILE A 111 -2.30 9.88 -3.38
N ASP A 112 -1.50 10.79 -2.79
CA ASP A 112 -2.01 11.83 -1.90
C ASP A 112 -3.06 12.69 -2.62
N GLN A 113 -2.82 13.10 -3.87
CA GLN A 113 -3.82 13.82 -4.69
C GLN A 113 -5.12 13.05 -4.90
N HIS A 114 -5.09 11.74 -5.13
CA HIS A 114 -6.31 10.94 -5.28
C HIS A 114 -7.07 10.81 -3.96
N VAL A 115 -6.35 10.60 -2.86
CA VAL A 115 -6.94 10.53 -1.51
C VAL A 115 -7.57 11.87 -1.12
N GLU A 116 -6.89 12.98 -1.39
CA GLU A 116 -7.40 14.34 -1.14
C GLU A 116 -8.65 14.63 -1.98
N ARG A 117 -8.62 14.33 -3.28
CA ARG A 117 -9.80 14.48 -4.15
C ARG A 117 -10.97 13.65 -3.66
N PHE A 118 -10.72 12.40 -3.23
CA PHE A 118 -11.75 11.56 -2.64
C PHE A 118 -12.32 12.21 -1.37
N LEU A 119 -11.47 12.65 -0.45
CA LEU A 119 -11.92 13.27 0.81
C LEU A 119 -12.72 14.56 0.59
N LEU A 120 -12.30 15.39 -0.37
CA LEU A 120 -12.91 16.69 -0.66
C LEU A 120 -14.11 16.63 -1.62
N LYS A 121 -14.38 15.48 -2.27
CA LYS A 121 -15.54 15.31 -3.17
C LYS A 121 -16.84 15.29 -2.37
N GLY A 122 -17.62 16.37 -2.48
CA GLY A 122 -18.91 16.51 -1.79
C GLY A 122 -18.78 16.62 -0.26
N ASP A 123 -19.93 16.81 0.41
CA ASP A 123 -19.94 17.20 1.83
C ASP A 123 -19.94 16.04 2.84
N GLN A 124 -20.14 14.81 2.37
CA GLN A 124 -20.27 13.65 3.25
C GLN A 124 -18.93 13.30 3.93
N MET A 125 -19.04 12.78 5.16
CA MET A 125 -17.94 12.10 5.83
C MET A 125 -17.57 10.82 5.09
N LYS A 126 -16.29 10.47 5.08
CA LYS A 126 -15.74 9.36 4.27
C LYS A 126 -14.85 8.46 5.10
N GLN A 127 -14.66 7.24 4.61
CA GLN A 127 -13.84 6.23 5.27
C GLN A 127 -12.75 5.74 4.33
N ILE A 128 -11.61 5.34 4.91
CA ILE A 128 -10.48 4.78 4.15
C ILE A 128 -10.07 3.45 4.77
N ILE A 129 -9.89 2.44 3.93
CA ILE A 129 -9.29 1.16 4.28
C ILE A 129 -7.94 1.06 3.55
N SER A 130 -6.84 1.24 4.28
CA SER A 130 -5.48 1.05 3.77
C SER A 130 -5.04 -0.39 3.97
N LEU A 131 -4.97 -1.12 2.86
CA LEU A 131 -4.48 -2.49 2.79
C LEU A 131 -2.95 -2.47 2.74
N GLY A 132 -2.28 -3.30 3.53
CA GLY A 132 -0.81 -3.39 3.58
C GLY A 132 -0.17 -2.05 3.91
N ALA A 133 -0.69 -1.36 4.93
CA ALA A 133 -0.33 0.03 5.21
C ALA A 133 1.14 0.23 5.63
N GLY A 134 1.83 -0.82 6.09
CA GLY A 134 3.20 -0.75 6.57
C GLY A 134 3.42 0.43 7.53
N SER A 135 4.49 1.16 7.30
CA SER A 135 4.91 2.34 8.05
C SER A 135 4.42 3.65 7.41
N ASP A 136 3.32 3.64 6.63
CA ASP A 136 2.75 4.87 6.09
C ASP A 136 2.26 5.81 7.21
N ALA A 137 2.51 7.11 7.02
CA ALA A 137 2.12 8.18 7.95
C ALA A 137 0.96 9.05 7.40
N ARG A 138 0.30 8.63 6.32
CA ARG A 138 -0.76 9.40 5.64
C ARG A 138 -1.89 9.82 6.55
N TYR A 139 -2.35 8.94 7.44
CA TYR A 139 -3.37 9.31 8.42
C TYR A 139 -2.98 10.56 9.22
N PHE A 140 -1.73 10.65 9.69
CA PHE A 140 -1.26 11.80 10.45
C PHE A 140 -1.14 13.07 9.59
N ARG A 141 -0.78 12.92 8.31
CA ARG A 141 -0.80 14.03 7.34
C ARG A 141 -2.23 14.55 7.11
N ILE A 142 -3.20 13.66 6.92
CA ILE A 142 -4.63 13.99 6.79
C ILE A 142 -5.12 14.70 8.05
N LEU A 143 -4.77 14.20 9.24
CA LEU A 143 -5.19 14.79 10.51
C LEU A 143 -4.61 16.19 10.73
N ALA A 144 -3.42 16.47 10.19
CA ALA A 144 -2.78 17.78 10.29
C ALA A 144 -3.37 18.82 9.32
N ASP A 145 -4.21 18.40 8.37
CA ASP A 145 -4.93 19.27 7.45
C ASP A 145 -6.41 19.38 7.89
N GLU A 146 -6.84 20.59 8.25
CA GLU A 146 -8.20 20.83 8.75
C GLU A 146 -9.28 20.53 7.70
N ALA A 147 -9.02 20.79 6.42
CA ALA A 147 -9.99 20.55 5.36
C ALA A 147 -10.17 19.05 5.10
N LEU A 148 -9.08 18.27 5.16
CA LEU A 148 -9.13 16.82 4.97
C LEU A 148 -9.69 16.11 6.20
N SER A 149 -9.21 16.46 7.39
CA SER A 149 -9.64 15.83 8.65
C SER A 149 -11.13 16.07 8.94
N ALA A 150 -11.67 17.24 8.57
CA ALA A 150 -13.10 17.54 8.68
C ALA A 150 -14.00 16.63 7.80
N ARG A 151 -13.43 15.88 6.84
CA ARG A 151 -14.16 14.96 5.96
C ARG A 151 -13.89 13.47 6.26
N LEU A 152 -13.00 13.16 7.19
CA LEU A 152 -12.61 11.79 7.52
C LEU A 152 -13.38 11.26 8.73
N ALA A 153 -14.26 10.28 8.54
CA ALA A 153 -14.91 9.57 9.63
C ALA A 153 -13.98 8.54 10.27
N HIS A 154 -13.41 7.64 9.45
CA HIS A 154 -12.53 6.59 9.94
C HIS A 154 -11.45 6.23 8.92
N TYR A 155 -10.25 5.96 9.42
CA TYR A 155 -9.14 5.42 8.65
C TYR A 155 -8.70 4.09 9.29
N VAL A 156 -8.81 3.00 8.54
CA VAL A 156 -8.46 1.66 9.02
C VAL A 156 -7.27 1.16 8.23
N GLU A 157 -6.23 0.74 8.94
CA GLU A 157 -5.05 0.08 8.38
C GLU A 157 -5.09 -1.42 8.68
N LEU A 158 -4.80 -2.22 7.65
CA LEU A 158 -4.69 -3.67 7.75
C LEU A 158 -3.30 -4.10 7.30
N ASP A 159 -2.62 -4.89 8.13
CA ASP A 159 -1.32 -5.48 7.78
C ASP A 159 -1.03 -6.72 8.63
N PHE A 160 0.03 -7.45 8.29
CA PHE A 160 0.54 -8.56 9.08
C PHE A 160 0.77 -8.14 10.54
N SER A 161 0.49 -9.07 11.47
CA SER A 161 0.60 -8.83 12.92
C SER A 161 1.97 -8.28 13.37
N GLN A 162 3.05 -8.64 12.66
CA GLN A 162 4.40 -8.17 12.94
C GLN A 162 4.59 -6.70 12.56
N LEU A 163 4.04 -6.28 11.42
CA LEU A 163 4.13 -4.89 10.95
C LEU A 163 3.23 -3.97 11.76
N THR A 164 1.98 -4.40 12.01
CA THR A 164 1.05 -3.67 12.88
C THR A 164 1.61 -3.50 14.29
N ARG A 165 2.15 -4.56 14.92
CA ARG A 165 2.82 -4.44 16.24
C ARG A 165 3.95 -3.42 16.22
N ALA A 166 4.83 -3.51 15.22
CA ALA A 166 5.94 -2.59 15.11
C ALA A 166 5.47 -1.14 14.96
N LYS A 167 4.43 -0.88 14.16
CA LYS A 167 3.84 0.45 13.98
C LYS A 167 3.18 0.97 15.27
N VAL A 168 2.38 0.13 15.94
CA VAL A 168 1.70 0.46 17.20
C VAL A 168 2.71 0.83 18.28
N GLU A 169 3.80 0.07 18.42
CA GLU A 169 4.88 0.40 19.35
C GLU A 169 5.53 1.77 19.05
N ARG A 170 5.78 2.07 17.78
CA ARG A 170 6.38 3.34 17.34
C ARG A 170 5.44 4.52 17.61
N ILE A 171 4.16 4.39 17.28
CA ILE A 171 3.13 5.40 17.59
C ILE A 171 3.04 5.64 19.09
N ALA A 172 3.00 4.58 19.91
CA ALA A 172 2.87 4.70 21.36
C ALA A 172 4.08 5.40 22.02
N ARG A 173 5.28 5.27 21.44
CA ARG A 173 6.50 5.93 21.93
C ARG A 173 6.68 7.36 21.40
N ALA A 174 6.15 7.65 20.21
CA ALA A 174 6.26 8.95 19.58
C ALA A 174 5.19 9.92 20.12
N ASP A 175 5.57 10.72 21.11
CA ASP A 175 4.69 11.71 21.75
C ASP A 175 3.83 12.54 20.77
N PRO A 176 4.36 13.07 19.66
CA PRO A 176 3.56 13.81 18.68
C PRO A 176 2.47 12.98 18.00
N LEU A 177 2.74 11.71 17.68
CA LEU A 177 1.75 10.80 17.08
C LEU A 177 0.73 10.33 18.12
N ARG A 178 1.20 9.95 19.31
CA ARG A 178 0.32 9.50 20.40
C ARG A 178 -0.65 10.60 20.82
N LYS A 179 -0.18 11.84 20.97
CA LYS A 179 -1.01 12.97 21.41
C LYS A 179 -2.03 13.42 20.36
N SER A 180 -1.82 13.12 19.07
CA SER A 180 -2.81 13.43 18.04
C SER A 180 -3.98 12.42 18.02
N LEU A 181 -3.85 11.26 18.67
CA LEU A 181 -4.86 10.20 18.67
C LEU A 181 -5.78 10.31 19.89
N GLN A 182 -6.99 10.82 19.67
CA GLN A 182 -8.00 10.94 20.73
C GLN A 182 -8.53 9.56 21.17
N GLY A 183 -8.47 9.28 22.47
CA GLY A 183 -8.98 8.03 23.02
C GLY A 183 -8.18 6.80 22.60
N MET A 184 -6.89 6.97 22.25
CA MET A 184 -6.01 5.88 21.81
C MET A 184 -5.97 4.71 22.81
N ARG A 185 -6.19 3.50 22.31
CA ARG A 185 -6.11 2.23 23.05
C ARG A 185 -5.26 1.25 22.25
N VAL A 186 -4.33 0.60 22.93
CA VAL A 186 -3.54 -0.51 22.38
C VAL A 186 -4.20 -1.82 22.78
N GLU A 187 -4.36 -2.71 21.82
CA GLU A 187 -5.17 -3.92 21.95
C GLU A 187 -4.46 -5.14 21.34
N ALA A 188 -5.07 -6.32 21.49
CA ALA A 188 -4.56 -7.58 20.94
C ALA A 188 -3.07 -7.85 21.25
N ASN A 189 -2.64 -7.59 22.50
CA ASN A 189 -1.25 -7.73 22.91
C ASN A 189 -0.27 -6.90 22.04
N GLY A 190 -0.66 -5.66 21.76
CA GLY A 190 0.17 -4.67 21.07
C GLY A 190 0.15 -4.74 19.55
N THR A 191 -0.65 -5.62 18.94
CA THR A 191 -0.76 -5.73 17.48
C THR A 191 -1.89 -4.88 16.90
N ALA A 192 -2.83 -4.41 17.73
CA ALA A 192 -3.92 -3.55 17.31
C ALA A 192 -3.89 -2.21 18.05
N LEU A 193 -4.41 -1.17 17.40
CA LEU A 193 -4.61 0.15 17.99
C LEU A 193 -5.97 0.69 17.55
N ARG A 194 -6.71 1.30 18.48
CA ARG A 194 -7.95 2.02 18.19
C ARG A 194 -7.91 3.44 18.75
N SER A 195 -8.52 4.37 18.04
CA SER A 195 -8.69 5.79 18.35
C SER A 195 -10.07 6.21 17.85
N ALA A 196 -10.48 7.45 18.10
CA ALA A 196 -11.77 7.99 17.66
C ALA A 196 -12.01 7.81 16.13
N SER A 197 -11.01 8.11 15.30
CA SER A 197 -11.11 8.07 13.83
C SER A 197 -10.02 7.21 13.16
N TYR A 198 -9.29 6.40 13.92
CA TYR A 198 -8.17 5.59 13.40
C TYR A 198 -8.13 4.21 14.04
N ALA A 199 -7.87 3.19 13.22
CA ALA A 199 -7.63 1.84 13.68
C ALA A 199 -6.48 1.19 12.91
N ILE A 200 -5.63 0.45 13.62
CA ILE A 200 -4.65 -0.46 13.05
C ILE A 200 -5.09 -1.86 13.47
N LEU A 201 -5.34 -2.74 12.51
CA LEU A 201 -5.86 -4.07 12.73
C LEU A 201 -4.89 -5.13 12.14
N PRO A 202 -4.46 -6.12 12.93
CA PRO A 202 -3.63 -7.21 12.43
C PRO A 202 -4.46 -8.19 11.60
N GLY A 203 -4.00 -8.53 10.41
CA GLY A 203 -4.69 -9.48 9.54
C GLY A 203 -3.87 -9.90 8.34
N ASP A 204 -4.04 -11.16 7.92
CA ASP A 204 -3.57 -11.61 6.62
C ASP A 204 -4.64 -11.27 5.56
N LEU A 205 -4.28 -10.41 4.61
CA LEU A 205 -5.19 -9.98 3.55
C LEU A 205 -5.68 -11.14 2.67
N ARG A 206 -4.89 -12.22 2.56
CA ARG A 206 -5.27 -13.45 1.83
C ARG A 206 -6.45 -14.17 2.46
N GLU A 207 -6.63 -13.98 3.77
CA GLU A 207 -7.62 -14.69 4.58
C GLU A 207 -8.83 -13.82 4.94
N LEU A 208 -8.77 -12.51 4.67
CA LEU A 208 -9.79 -11.55 5.11
C LEU A 208 -11.18 -11.86 4.53
N ALA A 209 -11.27 -12.40 3.31
CA ALA A 209 -12.53 -12.78 2.69
C ALA A 209 -13.11 -14.10 3.24
N ASP A 210 -12.28 -14.94 3.88
CA ASP A 210 -12.68 -16.25 4.41
C ASP A 210 -13.11 -16.13 5.89
N PRO A 211 -14.41 -16.20 6.21
CA PRO A 211 -14.89 -16.07 7.57
C PRO A 211 -14.38 -17.17 8.50
N SER A 212 -14.03 -18.35 7.98
CA SER A 212 -13.48 -19.44 8.80
C SER A 212 -12.10 -19.12 9.39
N LYS A 213 -11.38 -18.19 8.76
CA LYS A 213 -10.03 -17.76 9.16
C LYS A 213 -10.02 -16.37 9.82
N SER A 214 -10.95 -15.49 9.43
CA SER A 214 -10.89 -14.08 9.80
C SER A 214 -12.15 -13.51 10.48
N ALA A 215 -13.09 -14.35 10.96
CA ALA A 215 -14.36 -13.89 11.58
C ALA A 215 -14.19 -12.75 12.62
N ALA A 216 -13.23 -12.87 13.54
CA ALA A 216 -13.00 -11.84 14.56
C ALA A 216 -12.50 -10.50 13.97
N LEU A 217 -11.65 -10.58 12.94
CA LEU A 217 -11.17 -9.42 12.21
C LEU A 217 -12.29 -8.77 11.39
N GLN A 218 -13.08 -9.57 10.67
CA GLN A 218 -14.25 -9.09 9.94
C GLN A 218 -15.24 -8.39 10.88
N HIS A 219 -15.57 -9.01 12.02
CA HIS A 219 -16.44 -8.41 13.02
C HIS A 219 -15.91 -7.06 13.52
N THR A 220 -14.61 -7.00 13.84
CA THR A 220 -13.97 -5.75 14.29
C THR A 220 -14.02 -4.68 13.20
N LEU A 221 -13.65 -5.03 11.96
CA LEU A 221 -13.68 -4.13 10.81
C LEU A 221 -15.09 -3.55 10.58
N TRP A 222 -16.12 -4.39 10.65
CA TRP A 222 -17.52 -3.99 10.46
C TRP A 222 -18.14 -3.26 11.64
N SER A 223 -17.54 -3.34 12.83
CA SER A 223 -17.91 -2.50 13.98
C SER A 223 -17.37 -1.06 13.87
N ILE A 224 -16.33 -0.85 13.05
CA ILE A 224 -15.68 0.46 12.84
C ILE A 224 -16.25 1.18 11.61
N LEU A 225 -16.58 0.43 10.55
CA LEU A 225 -16.96 0.98 9.25
C LEU A 225 -18.47 0.98 9.03
N HIS A 226 -18.99 2.06 8.42
CA HIS A 226 -20.41 2.26 8.19
C HIS A 226 -20.77 2.04 6.71
N PRO A 227 -21.78 1.19 6.38
CA PRO A 227 -22.11 0.81 5.00
C PRO A 227 -22.41 1.98 4.06
N SER A 228 -23.06 3.01 4.60
CA SER A 228 -23.59 4.12 3.82
C SER A 228 -22.57 5.22 3.55
N LEU A 229 -21.41 5.19 4.22
CA LEU A 229 -20.38 6.20 4.00
C LEU A 229 -19.54 5.83 2.78
N PRO A 230 -19.22 6.80 1.89
CA PRO A 230 -18.28 6.56 0.82
C PRO A 230 -16.96 6.04 1.36
N THR A 231 -16.48 4.93 0.81
CA THR A 231 -15.30 4.23 1.32
C THR A 231 -14.25 4.06 0.23
N LEU A 232 -13.01 4.46 0.52
CA LEU A 232 -11.86 4.24 -0.35
C LEU A 232 -11.06 3.03 0.13
N ILE A 233 -10.87 2.05 -0.75
CA ILE A 233 -9.86 1.00 -0.59
C ILE A 233 -8.54 1.52 -1.17
N LEU A 234 -7.49 1.55 -0.35
CA LEU A 234 -6.16 1.96 -0.76
C LEU A 234 -5.19 0.77 -0.71
N ALA A 235 -4.55 0.45 -1.83
CA ALA A 235 -3.57 -0.63 -1.95
C ALA A 235 -2.27 -0.11 -2.57
N GLU A 236 -1.32 0.29 -1.73
CA GLU A 236 -0.06 0.91 -2.17
C GLU A 236 1.10 -0.09 -2.09
N CYS A 237 1.52 -0.63 -3.23
CA CYS A 237 2.47 -1.74 -3.37
C CYS A 237 2.02 -3.00 -2.63
N VAL A 238 0.81 -3.48 -2.93
CA VAL A 238 0.19 -4.61 -2.23
C VAL A 238 -0.33 -5.65 -3.21
N LEU A 239 -1.13 -5.23 -4.19
CA LEU A 239 -1.79 -6.18 -5.08
C LEU A 239 -0.77 -6.94 -5.93
N SER A 240 0.40 -6.36 -6.20
CA SER A 240 1.50 -7.03 -6.89
C SER A 240 2.02 -8.28 -6.18
N TYR A 241 1.91 -8.35 -4.85
CA TYR A 241 2.39 -9.47 -4.03
C TYR A 241 1.32 -10.55 -3.82
N LEU A 242 0.05 -10.16 -3.79
CA LEU A 242 -1.04 -11.09 -3.52
C LEU A 242 -1.30 -12.02 -4.71
N PRO A 243 -1.54 -13.32 -4.48
CA PRO A 243 -2.12 -14.18 -5.50
C PRO A 243 -3.39 -13.55 -6.09
N ALA A 244 -3.64 -13.75 -7.38
CA ALA A 244 -4.74 -13.07 -8.04
C ALA A 244 -6.11 -13.48 -7.51
N GLN A 245 -6.29 -14.76 -7.15
CA GLN A 245 -7.51 -15.25 -6.53
C GLN A 245 -7.77 -14.57 -5.17
N ASP A 246 -6.72 -14.42 -4.35
CA ASP A 246 -6.81 -13.79 -3.03
C ASP A 246 -7.15 -12.30 -3.15
N SER A 247 -6.46 -11.58 -4.03
CA SER A 247 -6.75 -10.16 -4.29
C SER A 247 -8.16 -9.95 -4.86
N THR A 248 -8.61 -10.78 -5.78
CA THR A 248 -9.98 -10.71 -6.33
C THR A 248 -11.03 -11.00 -5.24
N SER A 249 -10.79 -12.01 -4.39
CA SER A 249 -11.68 -12.37 -3.29
C SER A 249 -11.76 -11.24 -2.26
N LEU A 250 -10.62 -10.66 -1.90
CA LEU A 250 -10.51 -9.50 -1.00
C LEU A 250 -11.29 -8.29 -1.52
N LEU A 251 -11.05 -7.90 -2.78
CA LEU A 251 -11.69 -6.73 -3.37
C LEU A 251 -13.21 -6.93 -3.52
N THR A 252 -13.63 -8.13 -3.92
CA THR A 252 -15.06 -8.47 -3.98
C THR A 252 -15.68 -8.41 -2.59
N PHE A 253 -15.07 -9.05 -1.59
CA PHE A 253 -15.54 -9.04 -0.20
C PHE A 253 -15.75 -7.62 0.35
N LEU A 254 -14.77 -6.73 0.15
CA LEU A 254 -14.89 -5.34 0.57
C LEU A 254 -15.95 -4.59 -0.24
N SER A 255 -16.03 -4.81 -1.56
CA SER A 255 -16.99 -4.13 -2.43
C SER A 255 -18.43 -4.45 -2.04
N ARG A 256 -18.75 -5.67 -1.59
CA ARG A 256 -20.12 -6.03 -1.18
C ARG A 256 -20.67 -5.21 -0.02
N ARG A 257 -19.80 -4.64 0.82
CA ARG A 257 -20.19 -3.99 2.07
C ARG A 257 -20.74 -2.57 1.88
N PHE A 258 -20.27 -1.85 0.85
CA PHE A 258 -20.46 -0.40 0.71
C PHE A 258 -21.22 -0.06 -0.57
N SER A 259 -22.20 0.84 -0.48
CA SER A 259 -22.95 1.32 -1.64
C SER A 259 -22.08 2.17 -2.57
N ASN A 260 -21.33 3.10 -1.98
CA ASN A 260 -20.39 3.99 -2.66
C ASN A 260 -18.96 3.59 -2.30
N ILE A 261 -18.24 3.05 -3.28
CA ILE A 261 -16.89 2.54 -3.06
C ILE A 261 -15.94 3.00 -4.15
N SER A 262 -14.76 3.42 -3.73
CA SER A 262 -13.63 3.69 -4.61
C SER A 262 -12.50 2.74 -4.26
N ALA A 263 -11.67 2.40 -5.24
CA ALA A 263 -10.40 1.74 -5.03
C ALA A 263 -9.29 2.54 -5.71
N LEU A 264 -8.11 2.55 -5.10
CA LEU A 264 -6.89 3.12 -5.62
C LEU A 264 -5.75 2.14 -5.34
N SER A 265 -5.02 1.75 -6.38
CA SER A 265 -3.74 1.07 -6.24
C SER A 265 -2.58 1.84 -6.84
N TYR A 266 -1.41 1.58 -6.27
CA TYR A 266 -0.12 1.87 -6.88
C TYR A 266 0.68 0.57 -6.87
N ASP A 267 1.00 -0.01 -8.02
CA ASP A 267 1.65 -1.32 -8.08
C ASP A 267 2.65 -1.42 -9.24
N MET A 268 3.50 -2.45 -9.16
CA MET A 268 4.46 -2.77 -10.21
C MET A 268 3.75 -3.37 -11.42
N CYS A 269 4.11 -2.88 -12.61
CA CYS A 269 3.57 -3.28 -13.90
C CYS A 269 4.69 -3.86 -14.75
N ILE A 270 4.86 -5.19 -14.72
CA ILE A 270 6.00 -5.87 -15.35
C ILE A 270 6.01 -5.77 -16.88
N SER A 271 4.89 -5.45 -17.52
CA SER A 271 4.81 -5.23 -18.97
C SER A 271 5.11 -3.77 -19.39
N GLY A 272 5.16 -2.82 -18.45
CA GLY A 272 5.17 -1.38 -18.77
C GLY A 272 3.84 -0.92 -19.37
N SER A 273 3.88 0.08 -20.27
CA SER A 273 2.71 0.62 -20.96
C SER A 273 2.50 0.07 -22.38
N ASP A 274 3.47 -0.70 -22.88
CA ASP A 274 3.77 -0.78 -24.31
C ASP A 274 3.05 -1.90 -25.09
N ARG A 275 1.99 -2.54 -24.56
CA ARG A 275 1.36 -3.70 -25.24
C ARG A 275 -0.15 -3.82 -25.04
N LEU A 276 -0.92 -2.93 -25.67
CA LEU A 276 -2.33 -3.21 -25.94
C LEU A 276 -2.40 -4.32 -27.01
N GLY A 277 -2.98 -5.48 -26.67
CA GLY A 277 -3.31 -6.55 -27.63
C GLY A 277 -2.33 -7.74 -27.73
N GLU A 278 -1.24 -7.77 -26.95
CA GLU A 278 -0.41 -8.97 -26.81
C GLU A 278 -0.70 -9.71 -25.50
N ALA A 279 -0.39 -11.01 -25.46
CA ALA A 279 -0.48 -11.80 -24.23
C ALA A 279 0.35 -11.15 -23.10
N PRO A 280 -0.14 -11.14 -21.85
CA PRO A 280 0.57 -10.55 -20.72
C PRO A 280 1.97 -11.16 -20.59
N LYS A 281 3.02 -10.36 -20.83
CA LYS A 281 4.41 -10.79 -20.67
C LYS A 281 5.30 -9.67 -20.12
N PRO A 282 6.31 -9.99 -19.31
CA PRO A 282 7.24 -8.98 -18.83
C PRO A 282 7.98 -8.31 -19.98
N SER A 283 8.23 -7.00 -19.87
CA SER A 283 9.19 -6.29 -20.70
C SER A 283 10.62 -6.74 -20.36
N LYS A 284 11.64 -6.23 -21.06
CA LYS A 284 13.04 -6.45 -20.66
C LYS A 284 13.30 -5.94 -19.24
N PHE A 285 12.83 -4.75 -18.92
CA PHE A 285 12.95 -4.17 -17.57
C PHE A 285 12.15 -4.98 -16.55
N GLY A 286 10.90 -5.36 -16.87
CA GLY A 286 10.09 -6.22 -16.00
C GLY A 286 10.72 -7.58 -15.72
N SER A 287 11.38 -8.18 -16.72
CA SER A 287 12.13 -9.43 -16.55
C SER A 287 13.29 -9.26 -15.56
N VAL A 288 14.04 -8.16 -15.68
CA VAL A 288 15.14 -7.83 -14.76
C VAL A 288 14.61 -7.54 -13.36
N MET A 289 13.51 -6.79 -13.23
CA MET A 289 12.82 -6.52 -11.96
C MET A 289 12.44 -7.83 -11.26
N LEU A 290 11.78 -8.75 -11.98
CA LEU A 290 11.39 -10.06 -11.43
C LEU A 290 12.62 -10.86 -10.97
N SER A 291 13.68 -10.88 -11.78
CA SER A 291 14.93 -11.58 -11.42
C SER A 291 15.57 -11.01 -10.15
N ASN A 292 15.68 -9.67 -10.06
CA ASN A 292 16.26 -8.98 -8.90
C ASN A 292 15.45 -9.20 -7.62
N LEU A 293 14.12 -9.20 -7.72
CA LEU A 293 13.24 -9.47 -6.58
C LEU A 293 13.30 -10.94 -6.16
N ALA A 294 13.31 -11.88 -7.12
CA ALA A 294 13.46 -13.30 -6.84
C ALA A 294 14.77 -13.61 -6.10
N ALA A 295 15.87 -12.92 -6.46
CA ALA A 295 17.15 -13.03 -5.76
C ALA A 295 17.09 -12.58 -4.28
N ARG A 296 16.07 -11.79 -3.90
CA ARG A 296 15.77 -11.37 -2.52
C ARG A 296 14.67 -12.21 -1.85
N GLY A 297 14.24 -13.30 -2.48
CA GLY A 297 13.15 -14.15 -1.99
C GLY A 297 11.76 -13.55 -2.16
N LEU A 298 11.61 -12.53 -3.01
CA LEU A 298 10.32 -11.89 -3.31
C LEU A 298 9.72 -12.47 -4.59
N THR A 299 8.46 -12.89 -4.50
CA THR A 299 7.64 -13.25 -5.65
C THR A 299 6.53 -12.22 -5.84
N LEU A 300 6.33 -11.77 -7.08
CA LEU A 300 5.23 -10.88 -7.45
C LEU A 300 4.12 -11.68 -8.13
N GLU A 301 3.40 -12.51 -7.36
CA GLU A 301 2.33 -13.37 -7.89
C GLU A 301 1.26 -12.52 -8.61
N GLY A 302 0.80 -11.45 -7.97
CA GLY A 302 -0.22 -10.57 -8.54
C GLY A 302 0.26 -9.80 -9.77
N ALA A 303 1.52 -9.34 -9.79
CA ALA A 303 2.05 -8.60 -10.94
C ALA A 303 2.25 -9.49 -12.18
N LYS A 304 2.38 -10.82 -12.01
CA LYS A 304 2.42 -11.77 -13.14
C LYS A 304 1.09 -11.88 -13.87
N GLU A 305 -0.02 -11.62 -13.18
CA GLU A 305 -1.37 -11.62 -13.77
C GLU A 305 -1.85 -10.21 -14.15
N CYS A 306 -1.64 -9.22 -13.28
CA CYS A 306 -1.91 -7.82 -13.54
C CYS A 306 -0.63 -7.11 -13.98
N THR A 307 -0.28 -7.27 -15.26
CA THR A 307 1.03 -6.85 -15.77
C THR A 307 1.09 -5.37 -16.18
N THR A 308 -0.06 -4.70 -16.33
CA THR A 308 -0.20 -3.30 -16.76
C THR A 308 -1.09 -2.51 -15.78
N PRO A 309 -1.05 -1.16 -15.79
CA PRO A 309 -1.96 -0.36 -14.99
C PRO A 309 -3.44 -0.65 -15.32
N LEU A 310 -3.75 -0.85 -16.60
CA LEU A 310 -5.10 -1.18 -17.05
C LEU A 310 -5.61 -2.49 -16.44
N ALA A 311 -4.77 -3.52 -16.34
CA ALA A 311 -5.18 -4.80 -15.75
C ALA A 311 -5.58 -4.66 -14.26
N TYR A 312 -4.94 -3.77 -13.50
CA TYR A 312 -5.37 -3.46 -12.13
C TYR A 312 -6.72 -2.70 -12.11
N ALA A 313 -6.93 -1.76 -13.03
CA ALA A 313 -8.21 -1.04 -13.14
C ALA A 313 -9.37 -1.99 -13.52
N GLU A 314 -9.15 -2.89 -14.48
CA GLU A 314 -10.10 -3.94 -14.87
C GLU A 314 -10.41 -4.89 -13.72
N LYS A 315 -9.40 -5.27 -12.92
CA LYS A 315 -9.60 -6.07 -11.70
C LYS A 315 -10.53 -5.38 -10.71
N PHE A 316 -10.37 -4.06 -10.49
CA PHE A 316 -11.31 -3.31 -9.65
C PHE A 316 -12.71 -3.27 -10.24
N ALA A 317 -12.83 -2.97 -11.54
CA ALA A 317 -14.12 -2.89 -12.21
C ALA A 317 -14.89 -4.21 -12.11
N LEU A 318 -14.21 -5.34 -12.33
CA LEU A 318 -14.78 -6.67 -12.18
C LEU A 318 -15.23 -6.95 -10.75
N ALA A 319 -14.38 -6.66 -9.75
CA ALA A 319 -14.71 -6.87 -8.34
C ALA A 319 -15.89 -5.99 -7.87
N PHE A 320 -16.05 -4.80 -8.46
CA PHE A 320 -17.15 -3.89 -8.15
C PHE A 320 -18.44 -4.27 -8.89
N GLY A 321 -18.34 -4.94 -10.04
CA GLY A 321 -19.47 -5.45 -10.83
C GLY A 321 -19.98 -6.85 -10.45
N ALA A 322 -19.22 -7.63 -9.68
CA ALA A 322 -19.48 -9.05 -9.41
C ALA A 322 -20.86 -9.38 -8.76
N ASP A 323 -21.55 -8.41 -8.16
CA ASP A 323 -22.88 -8.61 -7.58
C ASP A 323 -24.03 -8.24 -8.55
N ALA A 324 -24.04 -8.82 -9.74
CA ALA A 324 -25.10 -8.62 -10.75
C ALA A 324 -26.43 -9.34 -10.43
N ALA A 325 -26.56 -9.98 -9.25
CA ALA A 325 -27.75 -10.76 -8.88
C ALA A 325 -28.85 -9.96 -8.14
N THR A 326 -28.63 -8.67 -7.85
CA THR A 326 -29.66 -7.83 -7.20
C THR A 326 -29.78 -6.48 -7.89
N SER A 327 -30.94 -6.29 -8.52
CA SER A 327 -31.54 -5.11 -9.16
C SER A 327 -30.83 -4.50 -10.37
N GLU A 328 -31.64 -4.18 -11.38
CA GLU A 328 -31.34 -3.46 -12.64
C GLU A 328 -30.96 -1.99 -12.43
N ASP A 329 -30.54 -1.59 -11.21
CA ASP A 329 -29.99 -0.27 -10.97
C ASP A 329 -28.62 -0.21 -11.63
N SER A 330 -28.49 0.60 -12.70
CA SER A 330 -27.24 0.80 -13.44
C SER A 330 -26.07 1.11 -12.50
N LYS A 331 -25.28 0.08 -12.18
CA LYS A 331 -24.00 0.22 -11.49
C LYS A 331 -23.04 0.85 -12.48
N VAL A 332 -22.93 2.18 -12.46
CA VAL A 332 -21.90 2.86 -13.23
C VAL A 332 -20.59 2.68 -12.45
N VAL A 333 -19.68 1.90 -13.05
CA VAL A 333 -18.32 1.79 -12.58
C VAL A 333 -17.45 2.63 -13.49
N ASP A 334 -16.95 3.74 -12.97
CA ASP A 334 -15.92 4.54 -13.62
C ASP A 334 -14.55 3.97 -13.22
N SER A 335 -13.65 3.79 -14.18
CA SER A 335 -12.32 3.25 -13.92
C SER A 335 -11.29 3.88 -14.84
N GLY A 336 -10.08 4.04 -14.32
CA GLY A 336 -8.98 4.60 -15.07
C GLY A 336 -7.64 4.15 -14.51
N CYS A 337 -6.60 4.45 -15.26
CA CYS A 337 -5.23 4.20 -14.85
C CYS A 337 -4.28 5.19 -15.50
N THR A 338 -3.11 5.35 -14.89
CA THR A 338 -1.94 6.03 -15.44
C THR A 338 -0.67 5.31 -14.99
N ASN A 339 0.49 5.73 -15.48
CA ASN A 339 1.78 5.32 -14.95
C ASN A 339 2.59 6.54 -14.54
N LEU A 340 3.62 6.35 -13.72
CA LEU A 340 4.40 7.48 -13.23
C LEU A 340 5.16 8.21 -14.35
N ARG A 341 5.42 7.57 -15.50
CA ARG A 341 6.06 8.23 -16.64
C ARG A 341 5.13 9.28 -17.23
N GLN A 342 3.84 8.97 -17.38
CA GLN A 342 2.84 9.93 -17.81
C GLN A 342 2.70 11.07 -16.81
N VAL A 343 2.62 10.76 -15.50
CA VAL A 343 2.59 11.80 -14.45
C VAL A 343 3.82 12.73 -14.56
N TRP A 344 5.01 12.16 -14.72
CA TRP A 344 6.26 12.91 -14.91
C TRP A 344 6.24 13.78 -16.18
N ALA A 345 5.68 13.28 -17.27
CA ALA A 345 5.57 14.00 -18.53
C ALA A 345 4.59 15.19 -18.43
N GLU A 346 3.51 15.04 -17.67
CA GLU A 346 2.44 16.03 -17.46
C GLU A 346 2.77 17.08 -16.39
N MET A 347 3.80 16.84 -15.56
CA MET A 347 4.31 17.86 -14.64
C MET A 347 4.67 19.15 -15.39
N ASN A 348 4.39 20.30 -14.79
CA ASN A 348 4.80 21.57 -15.37
C ASN A 348 6.33 21.62 -15.56
N ALA A 349 6.74 22.28 -16.64
CA ALA A 349 8.14 22.26 -17.06
C ALA A 349 9.09 22.85 -16.00
N GLU A 350 8.66 23.86 -15.25
CA GLU A 350 9.46 24.51 -14.21
C GLU A 350 9.73 23.58 -13.02
N GLU A 351 8.70 22.90 -12.51
CA GLU A 351 8.82 21.93 -11.43
C GLU A 351 9.60 20.70 -11.85
N ARG A 352 9.34 20.17 -13.06
CA ARG A 352 10.13 19.06 -13.60
C ARG A 352 11.61 19.42 -13.68
N SER A 353 11.91 20.62 -14.18
CA SER A 353 13.27 21.15 -14.26
C SER A 353 13.89 21.40 -12.88
N ARG A 354 13.09 21.86 -11.90
CA ARG A 354 13.52 21.99 -10.49
C ARG A 354 13.90 20.62 -9.92
N TRP A 355 13.06 19.61 -10.11
CA TRP A 355 13.28 18.26 -9.60
C TRP A 355 14.54 17.63 -10.19
N SER A 356 14.74 17.73 -11.51
CA SER A 356 15.95 17.22 -12.16
C SER A 356 17.23 17.88 -11.62
N ARG A 357 17.17 19.13 -11.16
CA ARG A 357 18.33 19.85 -10.60
C ARG A 357 18.59 19.59 -9.11
N LEU A 358 17.62 19.09 -8.34
CA LEU A 358 17.79 18.92 -6.88
C LEU A 358 19.01 18.08 -6.54
N GLU A 359 19.25 17.01 -7.30
CA GLU A 359 20.38 16.10 -7.12
C GLU A 359 21.16 15.83 -8.41
N GLY A 360 20.85 16.54 -9.51
CA GLY A 360 21.54 16.43 -10.79
C GLY A 360 21.22 15.14 -11.55
N LEU A 361 19.96 14.93 -11.92
CA LEU A 361 19.55 13.82 -12.78
C LEU A 361 20.18 13.95 -14.17
N ASP A 362 21.01 12.99 -14.55
CA ASP A 362 21.72 12.90 -15.83
C ASP A 362 21.07 11.91 -16.80
N GLU A 363 20.55 10.78 -16.31
CA GLU A 363 19.95 9.70 -17.11
C GLU A 363 18.40 9.74 -17.06
N VAL A 364 17.80 10.66 -17.82
CA VAL A 364 16.33 10.83 -17.87
C VAL A 364 15.65 9.61 -18.50
N GLU A 365 16.29 8.97 -19.47
CA GLU A 365 15.76 7.79 -20.15
C GLU A 365 15.64 6.60 -19.19
N GLU A 366 16.60 6.41 -18.29
CA GLU A 366 16.53 5.37 -17.25
C GLU A 366 15.40 5.64 -16.27
N LEU A 367 15.19 6.90 -15.89
CA LEU A 367 14.04 7.33 -15.10
C LEU A 367 12.74 6.99 -15.82
N GLU A 368 12.57 7.37 -17.08
CA GLU A 368 11.34 7.12 -17.81
C GLU A 368 11.03 5.63 -17.94
N ILE A 369 12.05 4.79 -18.19
CA ILE A 369 11.91 3.33 -18.21
C ILE A 369 11.43 2.83 -16.84
N LEU A 370 12.04 3.30 -15.75
CA LEU A 370 11.62 2.91 -14.40
C LEU A 370 10.17 3.31 -14.14
N LEU A 371 9.82 4.56 -14.39
CA LEU A 371 8.50 5.13 -14.07
C LEU A 371 7.37 4.49 -14.88
N GLU A 372 7.65 3.99 -16.07
CA GLU A 372 6.68 3.27 -16.90
C GLU A 372 6.19 1.95 -16.26
N HIS A 373 7.00 1.36 -15.38
CA HIS A 373 6.70 0.07 -14.74
C HIS A 373 6.05 0.22 -13.35
N TYR A 374 5.54 1.41 -13.03
CA TYR A 374 4.76 1.67 -11.82
C TYR A 374 3.46 2.37 -12.19
N GLY A 375 2.35 1.66 -12.01
CA GLY A 375 1.01 2.10 -12.37
C GLY A 375 0.27 2.67 -11.18
N VAL A 376 -0.62 3.64 -11.45
CA VAL A 376 -1.68 4.06 -10.53
C VAL A 376 -3.00 3.72 -11.20
N SER A 377 -3.84 2.95 -10.53
CA SER A 377 -5.11 2.47 -11.07
C SER A 377 -6.23 2.73 -10.10
N TRP A 378 -7.40 3.09 -10.61
CA TRP A 378 -8.56 3.39 -9.77
C TRP A 378 -9.85 2.90 -10.40
N ALA A 379 -10.83 2.66 -9.54
CA ALA A 379 -12.22 2.50 -9.95
C ALA A 379 -13.14 3.09 -8.88
N THR A 380 -14.31 3.56 -9.29
CA THR A 380 -15.36 4.03 -8.40
C THR A 380 -16.69 3.44 -8.84
N ARG A 381 -17.44 2.89 -7.89
CA ARG A 381 -18.84 2.50 -8.05
C ARG A 381 -19.68 3.40 -7.16
N GLU A 382 -20.55 4.18 -7.79
CA GLU A 382 -21.58 4.96 -7.11
C GLU A 382 -22.92 4.26 -7.33
N ARG A 383 -23.67 4.04 -6.25
CA ARG A 383 -25.08 3.66 -6.38
C ARG A 383 -25.89 4.95 -6.40
N GLY A 384 -26.67 5.18 -7.46
CA GLY A 384 -27.56 6.34 -7.54
C GLY A 384 -28.41 6.43 -6.28
N ALA A 385 -28.61 7.65 -5.76
CA ALA A 385 -29.58 7.88 -4.71
C ALA A 385 -30.95 7.41 -5.21
N ASP A 386 -31.68 6.64 -4.39
CA ASP A 386 -33.09 6.35 -4.66
C ASP A 386 -33.83 7.70 -4.81
N PRO A 387 -34.53 7.97 -5.93
CA PRO A 387 -35.23 9.24 -6.13
C PRO A 387 -36.50 9.41 -5.27
N LEU A 388 -36.63 8.72 -4.13
CA LEU A 388 -37.89 8.68 -3.35
C LEU A 388 -37.64 8.63 -1.84
N GLU A 389 -37.09 9.71 -1.28
CA GLU A 389 -37.47 10.18 0.07
C GLU A 389 -37.69 11.70 0.00
N THR A 390 -38.55 12.14 -0.91
CA THR A 390 -39.22 13.44 -0.77
C THR A 390 -40.52 13.23 -0.02
N ASP A 391 -40.48 13.52 1.28
CA ASP A 391 -41.50 14.29 2.00
C ASP A 391 -42.98 14.00 1.64
N GLU A 392 -43.57 13.00 2.30
CA GLU A 392 -45.00 13.04 2.61
C GLU A 392 -45.19 12.83 4.11
N GLY A 393 -45.06 13.94 4.84
CA GLY A 393 -45.30 14.00 6.28
C GLY A 393 -45.83 15.36 6.74
N GLN A 394 -46.81 15.94 6.02
CA GLN A 394 -47.66 16.99 6.61
C GLN A 394 -49.05 16.44 6.95
N PRO A 395 -49.54 16.63 8.18
CA PRO A 395 -50.92 16.34 8.52
C PRO A 395 -51.83 17.46 8.00
N VAL A 396 -52.82 17.11 7.20
CA VAL A 396 -53.93 18.01 6.88
C VAL A 396 -55.00 17.83 7.96
N SER A 397 -55.08 18.85 8.82
CA SER A 397 -56.20 19.31 9.67
C SER A 397 -56.92 18.31 10.58
#